data_AF-A0A957TSF3-F1
#
_entry.id   AF-A0A957TSF3-F1
#
_cell.length_a   1.000
_cell.length_b   1.000
_cell.length_c   1.000
_cell.angle_alpha   90.00
_cell.angle_beta   90.00
_cell.angle_gamma   90.00
#
_symmetry.space_group_name_H-M   'P 1'
#
loop_
_entity.id
_entity.type
_entity.pdbx_description
1 polymer ?
#
loop_
_entity_poly.entity_id
_entity_poly.type
_entity_poly.pdbx_seq_one_letter_code
_entity_poly.pdbx_strand_id
1 'polypeptide(L)' 'VPTPQSGFGIVNTDGVRLRVRSGPSTDDPIVGYIYDGESYQILETSADGLWVRIPASTGDNTDNTEGGWVAAEFLTIGE' A
#
# COMPACT_ATOMS: atom_id res chain seq x y z
N VAL A 1 20.38 3.51 8.44
CA VAL A 1 19.15 3.63 7.64
C VAL A 1 18.24 2.51 8.11
N PRO A 2 17.04 2.77 8.64
CA PRO A 2 16.12 1.68 8.94
C PRO A 2 15.85 0.95 7.63
N THR A 3 16.15 -0.34 7.62
CA THR A 3 16.06 -1.23 6.46
C THR A 3 14.60 -1.25 5.98
N PRO A 4 14.32 -1.22 4.65
CA PRO A 4 13.00 -1.59 4.19
C PRO A 4 12.70 -2.98 4.76
N GLN A 5 11.55 -3.13 5.41
CA GLN A 5 11.05 -4.43 5.83
C GLN A 5 10.65 -5.15 4.54
N SER A 6 11.62 -5.79 3.89
CA SER A 6 11.44 -6.44 2.60
C SER A 6 10.52 -7.64 2.75
N GLY A 7 9.22 -7.38 2.56
CA GLY A 7 8.15 -8.38 2.51
C GLY A 7 7.12 -7.99 1.47
N PHE A 8 6.17 -8.87 1.19
CA PHE A 8 5.03 -8.58 0.34
C PHE A 8 3.76 -8.47 1.18
N GLY A 9 2.93 -7.49 0.87
CA GLY A 9 1.59 -7.34 1.42
C GLY A 9 0.54 -7.74 0.38
N ILE A 10 -0.39 -8.60 0.76
CA ILE A 10 -1.58 -8.94 -0.04
C ILE A 10 -2.73 -8.04 0.41
N VAL A 11 -3.43 -7.40 -0.53
CA VAL A 11 -4.59 -6.55 -0.24
C VAL A 11 -5.78 -7.43 0.14
N ASN A 12 -6.38 -7.16 1.29
CA ASN A 12 -7.55 -7.85 1.81
C ASN A 12 -8.61 -6.81 2.20
N THR A 13 -9.57 -6.59 1.32
CA THR A 13 -10.60 -5.55 1.43
C THR A 13 -12.00 -6.05 1.06
N ASP A 14 -12.18 -7.38 1.03
CA ASP A 14 -13.45 -8.06 0.77
C ASP A 14 -14.06 -7.63 -0.58
N GLY A 15 -13.22 -7.54 -1.61
CA GLY A 15 -13.62 -7.16 -2.98
C GLY A 15 -13.78 -5.66 -3.22
N VAL A 16 -13.51 -4.80 -2.24
CA VAL A 16 -13.52 -3.32 -2.41
C VAL A 16 -12.11 -2.82 -2.73
N ARG A 17 -11.95 -1.79 -3.57
CA ARG A 17 -10.61 -1.21 -3.81
C ARG A 17 -10.07 -0.48 -2.57
N LEU A 18 -8.77 -0.61 -2.32
CA LEU A 18 -8.05 0.14 -1.28
C LEU A 18 -7.50 1.45 -1.84
N ARG A 19 -7.51 2.51 -1.02
CA ARG A 19 -7.04 3.85 -1.39
C ARG A 19 -5.54 3.96 -1.11
N VAL A 20 -4.79 4.43 -2.10
CA VAL A 20 -3.38 4.83 -1.97
C VAL A 20 -3.34 6.33 -1.73
N ARG A 21 -2.63 6.75 -0.69
CA ARG A 21 -2.52 8.15 -0.26
C ARG A 21 -1.10 8.68 -0.39
N SER A 22 -0.95 10.00 -0.52
CA SER A 22 0.38 10.62 -0.61
C SER A 22 1.19 10.51 0.66
N GLY A 23 0.53 10.33 1.82
CA GLY A 23 1.16 10.22 3.14
C GLY A 23 0.44 9.22 4.05
N PRO A 24 1.07 8.86 5.19
CA PRO A 24 0.55 7.88 6.15
C PRO A 24 -0.53 8.50 7.07
N SER A 25 -1.57 9.09 6.48
CA SER A 25 -2.72 9.64 7.22
C SER A 25 -4.00 9.54 6.40
N THR A 26 -5.15 9.48 7.09
CA THR A 26 -6.47 9.55 6.46
C THR A 26 -6.80 10.92 5.88
N ASP A 27 -6.06 11.95 6.29
CA ASP A 27 -6.20 13.33 5.81
C ASP A 27 -5.35 13.61 4.57
N ASP A 28 -4.33 12.78 4.29
CA ASP A 28 -3.50 12.92 3.09
C ASP A 28 -4.32 12.62 1.82
N PRO A 29 -4.09 13.37 0.72
CA PRO A 29 -4.83 13.18 -0.52
C PRO A 29 -4.66 11.77 -1.09
N ILE A 30 -5.73 11.28 -1.73
CA ILE A 30 -5.73 10.01 -2.46
C ILE A 30 -5.02 10.23 -3.79
N VAL A 31 -3.97 9.45 -4.05
CA VAL A 31 -3.15 9.49 -5.27
C VAL A 31 -3.35 8.27 -6.15
N GLY A 32 -4.04 7.24 -5.66
CA GLY A 32 -4.33 6.06 -6.45
C GLY A 32 -5.23 5.05 -5.75
N TYR A 33 -5.41 3.91 -6.40
CA TYR A 33 -6.16 2.77 -5.88
C TYR A 33 -5.46 1.46 -6.22
N ILE A 34 -5.61 0.48 -5.33
CA ILE A 34 -5.20 -0.90 -5.53
C ILE A 34 -6.37 -1.84 -5.26
N TYR A 35 -6.31 -3.03 -5.82
CA TYR A 35 -7.44 -3.97 -5.84
C TYR A 35 -7.24 -5.12 -4.86
N ASP A 36 -8.37 -5.64 -4.36
CA ASP A 36 -8.39 -6.82 -3.49
C ASP A 36 -7.66 -8.01 -4.15
N GLY A 37 -6.88 -8.74 -3.37
CA GLY A 37 -6.07 -9.87 -3.83
C GLY A 37 -4.78 -9.48 -4.57
N GLU A 38 -4.55 -8.21 -4.88
CA GLU A 38 -3.25 -7.79 -5.42
C GLU A 38 -2.14 -7.91 -4.37
N SER A 39 -0.90 -8.11 -4.84
CA SER A 39 0.29 -8.20 -3.98
C SER A 39 1.28 -7.11 -4.34
N TYR A 40 1.79 -6.42 -3.32
CA TYR A 40 2.75 -5.33 -3.47
C TYR A 40 3.94 -5.52 -2.56
N GLN A 41 5.11 -5.11 -3.03
CA GLN A 41 6.30 -5.03 -2.19
C GLN A 41 6.13 -3.93 -1.14
N ILE A 42 6.50 -4.24 0.09
CA ILE A 42 6.54 -3.28 1.20
C ILE A 42 7.86 -2.54 1.12
N LEU A 43 7.78 -1.22 0.91
CA LEU A 43 8.96 -0.35 0.88
C LEU A 43 9.29 0.17 2.27
N GLU A 44 8.25 0.57 3.01
CA GLU A 44 8.39 1.22 4.30
C GLU A 44 7.12 0.98 5.13
N THR A 45 7.29 0.95 6.44
CA THR A 45 6.19 0.94 7.41
C THR A 45 6.29 2.23 8.22
N SER A 46 5.16 2.92 8.45
CA SER A 46 5.14 4.13 9.27
C SER A 46 5.62 3.84 10.69
N ALA A 47 6.11 4.86 11.39
CA ALA A 47 6.62 4.74 12.76
C ALA A 47 5.56 4.20 13.75
N ASP A 48 4.29 4.48 13.50
CA ASP A 48 3.13 3.98 14.25
C ASP A 48 2.66 2.58 13.81
N GLY A 49 3.18 2.04 12.70
CA GLY A 49 2.82 0.72 12.17
C GLY A 49 1.48 0.65 11.45
N LEU A 50 0.71 1.74 11.36
CA LEU A 50 -0.65 1.74 10.79
C LEU A 50 -0.65 1.89 9.26
N TRP A 51 0.48 2.26 8.67
CA TRP A 51 0.60 2.53 7.23
C TRP A 51 1.81 1.83 6.63
N VAL A 52 1.63 1.40 5.39
CA VAL A 52 2.65 0.75 4.57
C VAL A 52 2.80 1.51 3.26
N ARG A 53 4.03 1.78 2.87
CA ARG A 53 4.36 2.38 1.57
C ARG A 53 4.60 1.31 0.53
N ILE A 54 3.91 1.43 -0.60
CA ILE A 54 4.01 0.53 -1.76
C ILE A 54 4.55 1.28 -2.98
N PRO A 55 5.24 0.60 -3.91
CA PRO A 55 5.71 1.22 -5.15
C PRO A 55 4.56 1.55 -6.10
N ALA A 56 4.86 2.35 -7.10
CA ALA A 56 4.03 2.49 -8.29
C ALA A 56 3.91 1.14 -9.02
N SER A 57 2.75 0.90 -9.60
CA SER A 57 2.49 -0.19 -10.53
C SER A 57 2.52 0.34 -11.97
N THR A 58 3.03 -0.46 -12.90
CA THR A 58 3.21 -0.07 -14.31
C THR A 58 2.39 -0.94 -15.28
N GLY A 59 1.29 -1.54 -14.82
CA GLY A 59 0.40 -2.35 -15.66
C GLY A 59 -0.63 -1.51 -16.43
N ASP A 60 -1.11 -2.02 -17.57
CA ASP A 60 -2.11 -1.38 -18.45
C ASP A 60 -3.44 -1.01 -17.76
N ASN A 61 -3.69 -1.55 -16.56
CA ASN A 61 -4.97 -1.48 -15.85
C ASN A 61 -4.81 -1.09 -14.37
N THR A 62 -3.76 -0.33 -14.02
CA THR A 62 -3.53 0.10 -12.63
C THR A 62 -3.95 1.54 -12.37
N ASP A 63 -4.60 1.75 -11.22
CA ASP A 63 -4.92 3.06 -10.66
C ASP A 63 -3.86 3.53 -9.65
N ASN A 64 -2.70 2.85 -9.56
CA ASN A 64 -1.60 3.18 -8.66
C ASN A 64 -0.32 3.50 -9.46
N THR A 65 -0.33 4.59 -10.23
CA THR A 65 0.78 4.96 -11.12
C THR A 65 1.94 5.67 -10.41
N GLU A 66 1.69 6.23 -9.22
CA GLU A 66 2.69 7.00 -8.46
C GLU A 66 3.21 6.28 -7.22
N GLY A 67 2.53 5.22 -6.77
CA GLY A 67 2.80 4.60 -5.47
C GLY A 67 2.27 5.47 -4.33
N GLY A 68 2.49 5.01 -3.09
CA GLY A 68 2.08 5.77 -1.92
C GLY A 68 1.79 4.89 -0.72
N TRP A 69 0.98 5.41 0.19
CA TRP A 69 0.69 4.83 1.49
C TRP A 69 -0.69 4.20 1.52
N VAL A 70 -0.77 3.00 2.07
CA VAL A 70 -2.01 2.25 2.31
C VAL A 70 -2.08 1.84 3.78
N ALA A 71 -3.29 1.71 4.32
CA ALA A 71 -3.43 1.31 5.71
C ALA A 71 -3.05 -0.17 5.88
N ALA A 72 -2.19 -0.44 6.86
CA ALA A 72 -1.63 -1.76 7.12
C ALA A 72 -2.68 -2.79 7.52
N GLU A 73 -3.80 -2.36 8.11
CA GLU A 73 -4.91 -3.23 8.51
C GLU A 73 -5.57 -3.98 7.34
N PHE A 74 -5.44 -3.46 6.12
CA PHE A 74 -5.96 -4.08 4.91
C PHE A 74 -4.91 -4.90 4.17
N LEU A 75 -3.72 -5.08 4.76
CA LEU A 75 -2.66 -5.89 4.20
C LEU A 75 -2.43 -7.14 5.05
N THR A 76 -2.41 -8.29 4.39
CA THR A 76 -1.80 -9.49 4.97
C THR A 76 -0.34 -9.48 4.59
N ILE A 77 0.53 -9.17 5.54
CA ILE A 77 1.98 -9.10 5.35
C ILE A 77 2.55 -10.50 5.56
N GLY A 78 3.15 -11.06 4.52
CA GLY A 78 3.89 -12.31 4.61
C GLY A 78 5.27 -12.07 5.23
N GLU A 79 5.62 -12.84 6.27
CA GLU A 79 6.97 -12.88 6.87
C GLU A 79 8.00 -13.57 5.96
#